data_AF-A0A1T2DCT8-F1
#
_entry.id   AF-A0A1T2DCT8-F1
#
_cell.length_a   1.000
_cell.length_b   1.000
_cell.length_c   1.000
_cell.angle_alpha   90.00
_cell.angle_beta   90.00
_cell.angle_gamma   90.00
#
_symmetry.space_group_name_H-M   'P 1'
#
loop_
_entity.id
_entity.type
_entity.pdbx_description
1 polymer ?
#
loop_
_entity_poly.entity_id
_entity_poly.type
_entity_poly.pdbx_seq_one_letter_code
_entity_poly.pdbx_strand_id
1 'polypeptide(L)'
;MFQRLKEEIAVVFERDPAARNTFEIVLTYPGFHAVLMHRAAHRLWNFKLPLLARILSNISRLLTGIEIHPGAAIGKRFFIDHGMGVVIGETAVIGDDCTLYHGVTLGGTSWEKGKRHPTLGNGVVVGAGAKVLGPIEIGEKARVGSNSVVVRDVPAGMTVVGVPGNLIQPKKEADAPHRGEIAEKMGFDAYGVTRDAADPVAHAVNCMLDHIHVMDQRMEKMCQSMKALGMESQFDLPSLDQCEIISTADELERLDGDAPVANSPSKSTVDNN
;
A
#
# COMPACT_ATOMS: atom_id res chain seq x y z
N MET A 1 -20.53 -19.53 17.94
CA MET A 1 -19.51 -20.10 17.03
C MET A 1 -19.98 -20.08 15.59
N PHE A 2 -21.17 -20.62 15.28
CA PHE A 2 -21.76 -20.60 13.93
C PHE A 2 -21.97 -19.20 13.34
N GLN A 3 -22.46 -18.24 14.12
CA GLN A 3 -22.68 -16.87 13.64
C GLN A 3 -21.37 -16.20 13.19
N ARG A 4 -20.29 -16.39 13.94
CA ARG A 4 -18.96 -15.89 13.59
C ARG A 4 -18.43 -16.53 12.32
N LEU A 5 -18.59 -17.85 12.15
CA LEU A 5 -18.17 -18.53 10.92
C LEU A 5 -18.90 -17.97 9.69
N LYS A 6 -20.20 -17.67 9.82
CA LYS A 6 -20.97 -17.00 8.76
C LYS A 6 -20.42 -15.60 8.46
N GLU A 7 -20.07 -14.83 9.48
CA GLU A 7 -19.44 -13.51 9.31
C GLU A 7 -18.09 -13.61 8.59
N GLU A 8 -17.22 -14.57 8.94
CA GLU A 8 -15.93 -14.75 8.26
C GLU A 8 -16.12 -15.10 6.77
N ILE A 9 -17.09 -15.96 6.44
CA ILE A 9 -17.38 -16.34 5.04
C ILE A 9 -17.99 -15.16 4.29
N ALA A 10 -18.90 -14.42 4.90
CA ALA A 10 -19.55 -13.26 4.28
C ALA A 10 -18.53 -12.20 3.87
N VAL A 11 -17.52 -11.96 4.71
CA VAL A 11 -16.45 -10.99 4.43
C VAL A 11 -15.63 -11.37 3.20
N VAL A 12 -15.37 -12.66 3.00
CA VAL A 12 -14.66 -13.13 1.80
C VAL A 12 -15.46 -12.79 0.54
N PHE A 13 -16.77 -13.04 0.54
CA PHE A 13 -17.63 -12.67 -0.59
C PHE A 13 -17.73 -11.16 -0.82
N GLU A 14 -17.71 -10.35 0.24
CA GLU A 14 -17.78 -8.89 0.14
C GLU A 14 -16.50 -8.27 -0.42
N ARG A 15 -15.33 -8.87 -0.13
CA ARG A 15 -14.02 -8.27 -0.38
C ARG A 15 -13.23 -8.92 -1.50
N ASP A 16 -13.58 -10.14 -1.89
CA ASP A 16 -12.94 -10.85 -2.99
C ASP A 16 -13.95 -11.14 -4.12
N PRO A 17 -13.87 -10.38 -5.24
CA PRO A 17 -14.69 -10.62 -6.42
C PRO A 17 -14.49 -12.00 -7.06
N ALA A 18 -13.39 -12.70 -6.77
CA ALA A 18 -13.12 -14.04 -7.30
C ALA A 18 -13.89 -15.15 -6.58
N ALA A 19 -14.41 -14.90 -5.38
CA ALA A 19 -15.08 -15.90 -4.56
C ALA A 19 -16.45 -16.31 -5.15
N ARG A 20 -16.60 -17.57 -5.59
CA ARG A 20 -17.83 -18.01 -6.28
C ARG A 20 -18.85 -18.65 -5.37
N ASN A 21 -18.40 -19.45 -4.39
CA ASN A 21 -19.28 -20.18 -3.50
C ASN A 21 -18.61 -20.52 -2.16
N THR A 22 -19.42 -20.86 -1.15
CA THR A 22 -18.93 -21.11 0.22
C THR A 22 -18.03 -22.35 0.29
N PHE A 23 -18.28 -23.36 -0.53
CA PHE A 23 -17.49 -24.59 -0.51
C PHE A 23 -16.06 -24.34 -0.98
N GLU A 24 -15.90 -23.55 -2.03
CA GLU A 24 -14.62 -23.05 -2.51
C GLU A 24 -13.90 -22.29 -1.40
N ILE A 25 -14.54 -21.28 -0.78
CA ILE A 25 -13.94 -20.50 0.31
C ILE A 25 -13.42 -21.41 1.43
N VAL A 26 -14.26 -22.34 1.89
CA VAL A 26 -13.91 -23.23 3.00
C VAL A 26 -12.77 -24.19 2.62
N LEU A 27 -12.58 -24.52 1.35
CA LEU A 27 -11.57 -25.49 0.92
C LEU A 27 -10.27 -24.86 0.44
N THR A 28 -10.32 -23.67 -0.16
CA THR A 28 -9.19 -23.11 -0.93
C THR A 28 -8.65 -21.79 -0.39
N TYR A 29 -9.30 -21.13 0.58
CA TYR A 29 -8.83 -19.81 1.06
C TYR A 29 -7.88 -19.93 2.26
N PRO A 30 -6.55 -19.74 2.06
CA PRO A 30 -5.58 -19.88 3.13
C PRO A 30 -5.75 -18.81 4.22
N GLY A 31 -6.15 -17.59 3.83
CA GLY A 31 -6.46 -16.50 4.76
C GLY A 31 -7.55 -16.88 5.75
N PHE A 32 -8.64 -17.46 5.24
CA PHE A 32 -9.75 -17.96 6.06
C PHE A 32 -9.30 -19.07 7.02
N HIS A 33 -8.53 -20.06 6.53
CA HIS A 33 -7.99 -21.14 7.38
C HIS A 33 -7.10 -20.60 8.49
N ALA A 34 -6.19 -19.67 8.17
CA ALA A 34 -5.26 -19.09 9.13
C ALA A 34 -5.99 -18.33 10.25
N VAL A 35 -7.04 -17.56 9.93
CA VAL A 35 -7.85 -16.86 10.94
C VAL A 35 -8.58 -17.86 11.85
N LEU A 36 -9.17 -18.92 11.31
CA LEU A 36 -9.84 -19.95 12.12
C LEU A 36 -8.87 -20.67 13.06
N MET A 37 -7.71 -21.11 12.54
CA MET A 37 -6.68 -21.77 13.34
C MET A 37 -6.08 -20.83 14.39
N HIS A 38 -5.86 -19.56 14.05
CA HIS A 38 -5.44 -18.55 15.01
C HIS A 38 -6.47 -18.37 16.12
N ARG A 39 -7.77 -18.29 15.82
CA ARG A 39 -8.81 -18.17 16.86
C ARG A 39 -8.81 -19.36 17.83
N ALA A 40 -8.52 -20.57 17.35
CA ALA A 40 -8.32 -21.74 18.21
C ALA A 40 -7.02 -21.64 19.03
N ALA A 41 -5.90 -21.26 18.40
CA ALA A 41 -4.61 -21.08 19.05
C ALA A 41 -4.64 -19.97 20.13
N HIS A 42 -5.33 -18.86 19.86
CA HIS A 42 -5.52 -17.74 20.77
C HIS A 42 -6.33 -18.16 22.02
N ARG A 43 -7.34 -19.02 21.86
CA ARG A 43 -8.05 -19.61 23.02
C ARG A 43 -7.12 -20.47 23.87
N LEU A 44 -6.31 -21.34 23.26
CA LEU A 44 -5.31 -22.15 23.97
C LEU A 44 -4.29 -21.27 24.71
N TRP A 45 -3.86 -20.18 24.08
CA TRP A 45 -2.96 -19.18 24.67
C TRP A 45 -3.57 -18.56 25.93
N ASN A 46 -4.84 -18.15 25.85
CA ASN A 46 -5.57 -17.56 26.98
C ASN A 46 -5.86 -18.57 28.10
N PHE A 47 -6.01 -19.87 27.77
CA PHE A 47 -6.07 -20.96 28.75
C PHE A 47 -4.72 -21.34 29.37
N LYS A 48 -3.67 -20.54 29.13
CA LYS A 48 -2.31 -20.75 29.67
C LYS A 48 -1.67 -22.05 29.18
N LEU A 49 -2.00 -22.46 27.95
CA LEU A 49 -1.37 -23.59 27.24
C LEU A 49 -0.50 -23.09 26.08
N PRO A 50 0.59 -22.33 26.34
CA PRO A 50 1.34 -21.63 25.30
C PRO A 50 2.04 -22.57 24.32
N LEU A 51 2.49 -23.75 24.77
CA LEU A 51 3.13 -24.73 23.90
C LEU A 51 2.16 -25.25 22.83
N LEU A 52 0.95 -25.66 23.23
CA LEU A 52 -0.08 -26.15 22.29
C LEU A 52 -0.52 -25.05 21.33
N ALA A 53 -0.69 -23.83 21.83
CA ALA A 53 -1.00 -22.67 21.01
C ALA A 53 0.09 -22.40 19.96
N ARG A 54 1.38 -22.50 20.33
CA ARG A 54 2.51 -22.33 19.42
C ARG A 54 2.63 -23.46 18.40
N ILE A 55 2.39 -24.71 18.80
CA ILE A 55 2.35 -25.85 17.87
C ILE A 55 1.26 -25.62 16.83
N LEU A 56 0.03 -25.28 17.26
CA LEU A 56 -1.08 -25.03 16.34
C LEU A 56 -0.81 -23.85 15.40
N SER A 57 -0.22 -22.76 15.89
CA SER A 57 0.20 -21.62 15.07
C SER A 57 1.27 -22.01 14.03
N ASN A 58 2.22 -22.88 14.37
CA ASN A 58 3.20 -23.38 13.41
C ASN A 58 2.59 -24.32 12.36
N ILE A 59 1.62 -25.15 12.74
CA ILE A 59 0.89 -25.98 11.78
C ILE A 59 0.10 -25.08 10.82
N SER A 60 -0.57 -24.05 11.32
CA SER A 60 -1.25 -23.04 10.49
C SER A 60 -0.28 -22.40 9.50
N ARG A 61 0.90 -21.97 9.97
CA ARG A 61 1.96 -21.39 9.12
C ARG A 61 2.42 -22.35 8.05
N LEU A 62 2.62 -23.63 8.37
CA LEU A 62 3.04 -24.65 7.41
C LEU A 62 1.99 -24.86 6.30
N LEU A 63 0.71 -24.89 6.66
CA LEU A 63 -0.37 -25.16 5.72
C LEU A 63 -0.75 -23.95 4.86
N THR A 64 -0.63 -22.74 5.41
CA THR A 64 -1.17 -21.52 4.77
C THR A 64 -0.11 -20.52 4.32
N GLY A 65 1.13 -20.63 4.81
CA GLY A 65 2.17 -19.61 4.61
C GLY A 65 1.95 -18.31 5.41
N ILE A 66 0.93 -18.27 6.28
CA ILE A 66 0.58 -17.12 7.11
C ILE A 66 1.02 -17.38 8.56
N GLU A 67 1.84 -16.49 9.10
CA GLU A 67 2.30 -16.55 10.48
C GLU A 67 1.52 -15.58 11.37
N ILE A 68 0.71 -16.14 12.29
CA ILE A 68 0.01 -15.35 13.31
C ILE A 68 0.40 -15.87 14.68
N HIS A 69 1.02 -15.01 15.49
CA HIS A 69 1.35 -15.36 16.86
C HIS A 69 0.06 -15.58 17.67
N PRO A 70 -0.05 -16.63 18.51
CA PRO A 70 -1.26 -16.89 19.29
C PRO A 70 -1.66 -15.77 20.24
N GLY A 71 -0.70 -14.97 20.70
CA GLY A 71 -0.92 -13.81 21.57
C GLY A 71 -1.55 -12.59 20.89
N ALA A 72 -1.55 -12.53 19.55
CA ALA A 72 -2.12 -11.40 18.82
C ALA A 72 -3.63 -11.30 19.07
N ALA A 73 -4.15 -10.09 19.23
CA ALA A 73 -5.58 -9.83 19.40
C ALA A 73 -6.19 -9.42 18.07
N ILE A 74 -7.14 -10.20 17.57
CA ILE A 74 -7.78 -9.97 16.26
C ILE A 74 -9.28 -9.84 16.43
N GLY A 75 -9.81 -8.72 15.94
CA GLY A 75 -11.23 -8.39 15.86
C GLY A 75 -12.05 -9.35 14.99
N LYS A 76 -13.27 -8.95 14.69
CA LYS A 76 -14.20 -9.65 13.80
C LYS A 76 -13.93 -9.26 12.35
N ARG A 77 -14.39 -10.10 11.41
CA ARG A 77 -14.38 -9.78 9.98
C ARG A 77 -12.98 -9.41 9.45
N PHE A 78 -11.96 -10.06 9.99
CA PHE A 78 -10.58 -9.82 9.60
C PHE A 78 -10.28 -10.61 8.34
N PHE A 79 -9.91 -9.90 7.28
CA PHE A 79 -9.69 -10.50 5.97
C PHE A 79 -8.20 -10.53 5.63
N ILE A 80 -7.72 -11.69 5.19
CA ILE A 80 -6.37 -11.85 4.65
C ILE A 80 -6.51 -12.32 3.21
N ASP A 81 -6.12 -11.46 2.27
CA ASP A 81 -6.19 -11.78 0.84
C ASP A 81 -4.85 -12.27 0.32
N HIS A 82 -4.87 -13.37 -0.45
CA HIS A 82 -3.75 -14.21 -0.89
C HIS A 82 -2.87 -14.80 0.24
N GLY A 83 -2.52 -13.99 1.25
CA GLY A 83 -2.00 -14.38 2.55
C GLY A 83 -0.54 -14.82 2.63
N MET A 84 0.05 -15.33 1.54
CA MET A 84 1.43 -15.82 1.58
C MET A 84 2.42 -14.78 2.15
N GLY A 85 3.20 -15.17 3.16
CA GLY A 85 4.21 -14.29 3.76
C GLY A 85 3.66 -13.21 4.69
N VAL A 86 2.38 -13.26 5.08
CA VAL A 86 1.85 -12.41 6.16
C VAL A 86 2.44 -12.82 7.50
N VAL A 87 2.93 -11.86 8.27
CA VAL A 87 3.53 -12.05 9.60
C VAL A 87 2.90 -11.10 10.61
N ILE A 88 2.25 -11.64 11.63
CA ILE A 88 1.58 -10.89 12.70
C ILE A 88 2.18 -11.28 14.04
N GLY A 89 2.86 -10.31 14.68
CA GLY A 89 3.58 -10.55 15.92
C GLY A 89 2.73 -10.60 17.19
N GLU A 90 3.36 -10.99 18.29
CA GLU A 90 2.70 -11.36 19.55
C GLU A 90 1.77 -10.30 20.15
N THR A 91 2.20 -9.04 20.16
CA THR A 91 1.46 -7.96 20.82
C THR A 91 0.68 -7.09 19.84
N ALA A 92 0.47 -7.59 18.63
CA ALA A 92 -0.33 -6.91 17.62
C ALA A 92 -1.79 -6.89 18.07
N VAL A 93 -2.45 -5.76 17.86
CA VAL A 93 -3.88 -5.59 18.07
C VAL A 93 -4.47 -5.17 16.73
N ILE A 94 -5.47 -5.90 16.26
CA ILE A 94 -6.14 -5.65 14.98
C ILE A 94 -7.63 -5.47 15.27
N GLY A 95 -8.17 -4.31 14.91
CA GLY A 95 -9.58 -3.99 15.02
C GLY A 95 -10.49 -4.85 14.15
N ASP A 96 -11.78 -4.49 14.17
CA ASP A 96 -12.78 -5.14 13.34
C ASP A 96 -12.64 -4.68 11.88
N ASP A 97 -13.04 -5.53 10.94
CA ASP A 97 -13.12 -5.18 9.51
C ASP A 97 -11.78 -4.81 8.84
N CYS A 98 -10.63 -5.14 9.42
CA CYS A 98 -9.33 -4.90 8.77
C CYS A 98 -9.06 -5.88 7.61
N THR A 99 -8.28 -5.42 6.63
CA THR A 99 -7.80 -6.24 5.50
C THR A 99 -6.27 -6.18 5.43
N LEU A 100 -5.61 -7.35 5.36
CA LEU A 100 -4.20 -7.44 4.97
C LEU A 100 -4.07 -8.20 3.65
N TYR A 101 -3.19 -7.73 2.77
CA TYR A 101 -2.76 -8.49 1.61
C TYR A 101 -1.51 -9.35 1.92
N HIS A 102 -1.10 -10.19 0.96
CA HIS A 102 0.11 -11.00 1.06
C HIS A 102 1.38 -10.19 1.41
N GLY A 103 2.36 -10.83 2.04
CA GLY A 103 3.66 -10.23 2.35
C GLY A 103 3.66 -9.12 3.41
N VAL A 104 2.51 -8.85 4.04
CA VAL A 104 2.40 -7.83 5.08
C VAL A 104 3.09 -8.27 6.37
N THR A 105 3.80 -7.36 7.03
CA THR A 105 4.38 -7.62 8.36
C THR A 105 3.89 -6.60 9.38
N LEU A 106 3.30 -7.08 10.47
CA LEU A 106 3.03 -6.33 11.69
C LEU A 106 4.10 -6.70 12.71
N GLY A 107 5.24 -6.01 12.62
CA GLY A 107 6.51 -6.40 13.23
C GLY A 107 6.89 -5.57 14.46
N GLY A 108 7.80 -6.11 15.27
CA GLY A 108 8.38 -5.41 16.41
C GLY A 108 9.67 -4.69 16.08
N THR A 109 9.99 -3.63 16.83
CA THR A 109 11.24 -2.85 16.69
C THR A 109 12.17 -2.97 17.90
N SER A 110 11.75 -3.67 18.97
CA SER A 110 12.50 -3.81 20.22
C SER A 110 12.58 -5.28 20.66
N TRP A 111 13.67 -5.61 21.36
CA TRP A 111 13.91 -6.89 22.04
C TRP A 111 13.26 -6.96 23.43
N GLU A 112 12.77 -5.84 23.94
CA GLU A 112 12.15 -5.76 25.26
C GLU A 112 10.81 -6.50 25.30
N LYS A 113 10.55 -7.13 26.46
CA LYS A 113 9.25 -7.76 26.73
C LYS A 113 8.22 -6.65 26.94
N GLY A 114 7.16 -6.66 26.12
CA GLY A 114 6.09 -5.66 26.21
C GLY A 114 5.37 -5.43 24.88
N LYS A 115 4.54 -4.38 24.85
CA LYS A 115 3.90 -3.88 23.63
C LYS A 115 4.98 -3.36 22.68
N ARG A 116 5.10 -4.02 21.53
CA ARG A 116 6.16 -3.76 20.54
C ARG A 116 5.70 -3.90 19.10
N HIS A 117 4.50 -4.43 18.89
CA HIS A 117 3.87 -4.59 17.57
C HIS A 117 2.72 -3.59 17.42
N PRO A 118 2.28 -3.32 16.17
CA PRO A 118 1.30 -2.27 15.89
C PRO A 118 -0.08 -2.51 16.50
N THR A 119 -0.87 -1.44 16.57
CA THR A 119 -2.31 -1.45 16.82
C THR A 119 -3.01 -0.88 15.61
N LEU A 120 -3.90 -1.66 14.98
CA LEU A 120 -4.72 -1.25 13.85
C LEU A 120 -6.14 -0.97 14.35
N GLY A 121 -6.65 0.23 14.09
CA GLY A 121 -8.05 0.59 14.27
C GLY A 121 -8.96 -0.18 13.32
N ASN A 122 -10.27 0.04 13.43
CA ASN A 122 -11.26 -0.68 12.61
C ASN A 122 -11.15 -0.29 11.13
N GLY A 123 -11.45 -1.22 10.23
CA GLY A 123 -11.50 -0.96 8.78
C GLY A 123 -10.16 -0.58 8.15
N VAL A 124 -9.02 -0.82 8.83
CA VAL A 124 -7.70 -0.53 8.27
C VAL A 124 -7.38 -1.48 7.13
N VAL A 125 -6.85 -0.94 6.04
CA VAL A 125 -6.38 -1.72 4.88
C VAL A 125 -4.87 -1.61 4.75
N VAL A 126 -4.18 -2.74 4.72
CA VAL A 126 -2.72 -2.79 4.56
C VAL A 126 -2.36 -3.51 3.27
N GLY A 127 -1.82 -2.75 2.32
CA GLY A 127 -1.42 -3.18 0.98
C GLY A 127 -0.34 -4.25 0.98
N ALA A 128 -0.21 -4.93 -0.16
CA ALA A 128 0.68 -6.07 -0.33
C ALA A 128 2.13 -5.70 -0.02
N GLY A 129 2.84 -6.56 0.70
CA GLY A 129 4.25 -6.37 1.02
C GLY A 129 4.56 -5.26 2.03
N ALA A 130 3.57 -4.51 2.54
CA ALA A 130 3.82 -3.43 3.49
C ALA A 130 4.38 -3.92 4.84
N LYS A 131 5.19 -3.09 5.49
CA LYS A 131 5.81 -3.35 6.79
C LYS A 131 5.37 -2.27 7.78
N VAL A 132 4.60 -2.65 8.78
CA VAL A 132 4.17 -1.77 9.87
C VAL A 132 4.94 -2.19 11.12
N LEU A 133 5.85 -1.35 11.58
CA LEU A 133 6.90 -1.73 12.52
C LEU A 133 6.84 -0.89 13.80
N GLY A 134 6.79 -1.58 14.94
CA GLY A 134 6.84 -0.97 16.27
C GLY A 134 5.46 -0.86 16.94
N PRO A 135 5.42 -0.37 18.19
CA PRO A 135 4.18 -0.17 18.94
C PRO A 135 3.45 1.10 18.49
N ILE A 136 3.20 1.23 17.18
CA ILE A 136 2.54 2.37 16.55
C ILE A 136 1.05 2.13 16.35
N GLU A 137 0.28 3.21 16.25
CA GLU A 137 -1.15 3.19 16.03
C GLU A 137 -1.49 3.56 14.58
N ILE A 138 -2.27 2.71 13.92
CA ILE A 138 -2.84 2.96 12.61
C ILE A 138 -4.33 3.25 12.82
N GLY A 139 -4.73 4.50 12.62
CA GLY A 139 -6.08 4.97 12.93
C GLY A 139 -7.17 4.27 12.13
N GLU A 140 -8.41 4.35 12.63
CA GLU A 140 -9.58 3.77 11.96
C GLU A 140 -9.69 4.21 10.49
N LYS A 141 -10.02 3.27 9.60
CA LYS A 141 -10.14 3.47 8.15
C LYS A 141 -8.88 4.03 7.46
N ALA A 142 -7.74 4.03 8.13
CA ALA A 142 -6.48 4.39 7.52
C ALA A 142 -6.04 3.31 6.52
N ARG A 143 -5.22 3.72 5.55
CA ARG A 143 -4.75 2.86 4.47
C ARG A 143 -3.23 2.91 4.39
N VAL A 144 -2.61 1.74 4.26
CA VAL A 144 -1.16 1.61 4.05
C VAL A 144 -0.97 1.08 2.63
N GLY A 145 -0.27 1.82 1.79
CA GLY A 145 0.00 1.39 0.43
C GLY A 145 0.95 0.21 0.36
N SER A 146 0.89 -0.55 -0.74
CA SER A 146 1.80 -1.67 -0.99
C SER A 146 3.28 -1.29 -0.84
N ASN A 147 4.07 -2.24 -0.33
CA ASN A 147 5.51 -2.12 -0.05
C ASN A 147 5.92 -0.91 0.81
N SER A 148 4.98 -0.23 1.46
CA SER A 148 5.30 0.90 2.33
C SER A 148 5.90 0.43 3.65
N VAL A 149 6.80 1.22 4.22
CA VAL A 149 7.41 0.96 5.54
C VAL A 149 6.97 2.02 6.53
N VAL A 150 6.02 1.66 7.40
CA VAL A 150 5.39 2.56 8.37
C VAL A 150 6.04 2.37 9.73
N VAL A 151 6.66 3.44 10.23
CA VAL A 151 7.41 3.48 11.49
C VAL A 151 6.91 4.56 12.45
N ARG A 152 5.79 5.20 12.12
CA ARG A 152 5.12 6.27 12.89
C ARG A 152 3.62 6.08 12.82
N ASP A 153 2.92 6.67 13.78
CA ASP A 153 1.46 6.62 13.85
C ASP A 153 0.82 7.24 12.58
N VAL A 154 -0.30 6.66 12.17
CA VAL A 154 -1.09 7.11 11.01
C VAL A 154 -2.45 7.57 11.51
N PRO A 155 -2.85 8.83 11.29
CA PRO A 155 -4.16 9.32 11.70
C PRO A 155 -5.31 8.56 11.01
N ALA A 156 -6.49 8.58 11.63
CA ALA A 156 -7.69 7.95 11.08
C ALA A 156 -8.04 8.50 9.68
N GLY A 157 -8.46 7.61 8.78
CA GLY A 157 -8.85 7.94 7.40
C GLY A 157 -7.72 8.41 6.48
N MET A 158 -6.47 8.47 6.95
CA MET A 158 -5.33 8.88 6.12
C MET A 158 -4.71 7.70 5.37
N THR A 159 -4.03 8.01 4.27
CA THR A 159 -3.26 7.04 3.49
C THR A 159 -1.77 7.29 3.68
N VAL A 160 -0.99 6.25 3.94
CA VAL A 160 0.48 6.31 4.03
C VAL A 160 1.11 5.47 2.91
N VAL A 161 2.10 6.03 2.20
CA VAL A 161 2.84 5.32 1.13
C VAL A 161 4.34 5.54 1.23
N GLY A 162 5.13 4.61 0.67
CA GLY A 162 6.56 4.79 0.45
C GLY A 162 7.46 4.24 1.56
N VAL A 163 8.77 4.41 1.37
CA VAL A 163 9.81 3.90 2.26
C VAL A 163 10.84 5.01 2.54
N PRO A 164 10.84 5.62 3.74
CA PRO A 164 9.85 5.46 4.82
C PRO A 164 8.48 6.02 4.44
N GLY A 165 7.43 5.55 5.10
CA GLY A 165 6.04 5.91 4.82
C GLY A 165 5.75 7.39 5.09
N ASN A 166 5.17 8.06 4.09
CA ASN A 166 4.72 9.45 4.15
C ASN A 166 3.20 9.51 4.01
N LEU A 167 2.57 10.40 4.79
CA LEU A 167 1.14 10.65 4.71
C LEU A 167 0.81 11.38 3.39
N ILE A 168 -0.17 10.85 2.67
CA ILE A 168 -0.77 11.52 1.52
C ILE A 168 -1.97 12.29 2.04
N GLN A 169 -2.00 13.60 1.78
CA GLN A 169 -3.23 14.35 1.94
C GLN A 169 -4.16 13.96 0.78
N PRO A 170 -5.41 13.53 1.05
CA PRO A 170 -6.39 13.44 -0.02
C PRO A 170 -6.50 14.82 -0.66
N LYS A 171 -6.36 14.90 -1.99
CA LYS A 171 -6.66 16.13 -2.73
C LYS A 171 -8.04 16.58 -2.28
N LYS A 172 -8.17 17.79 -1.74
CA LYS A 172 -9.49 18.40 -1.51
C LYS A 172 -10.17 18.50 -2.88
N GLU A 173 -11.07 17.56 -3.17
CA GLU A 173 -12.02 17.66 -4.26
C GLU A 173 -12.96 18.83 -3.95
N ALA A 174 -12.59 20.03 -4.39
CA ALA A 174 -13.51 21.15 -4.42
C ALA A 174 -14.55 21.00 -5.55
N ASP A 175 -14.37 20.10 -6.52
CA ASP A 175 -15.24 19.99 -7.70
C ASP A 175 -15.41 18.54 -8.20
N ALA A 176 -16.25 17.73 -7.53
CA ALA A 176 -17.03 16.65 -8.17
C ALA A 176 -17.90 15.89 -7.13
N PRO A 177 -19.22 16.16 -7.02
CA PRO A 177 -20.10 15.52 -6.05
C PRO A 177 -20.55 14.09 -6.43
N HIS A 178 -19.78 13.37 -7.26
CA HIS A 178 -20.18 12.06 -7.80
C HIS A 178 -19.13 10.93 -7.67
N ARG A 179 -17.94 11.19 -7.10
CA ARG A 179 -16.87 10.17 -7.03
C ARG A 179 -16.85 9.35 -5.73
N GLY A 180 -17.18 9.97 -4.60
CA GLY A 180 -17.24 9.27 -3.30
C GLY A 180 -18.20 8.08 -3.29
N GLU A 181 -19.37 8.22 -3.92
CA GLU A 181 -20.39 7.15 -3.99
C GLU A 181 -20.01 6.01 -4.95
N ILE A 182 -19.19 6.27 -5.97
CA ILE A 182 -18.73 5.25 -6.93
C ILE A 182 -17.55 4.48 -6.35
N ALA A 183 -16.66 5.13 -5.59
CA ALA A 183 -15.57 4.47 -4.87
C ALA A 183 -16.10 3.55 -3.74
N GLU A 184 -17.13 3.99 -3.01
CA GLU A 184 -17.82 3.12 -2.02
C GLU A 184 -18.56 1.94 -2.68
N LYS A 185 -19.16 2.14 -3.87
CA LYS A 185 -19.89 1.08 -4.58
C LYS A 185 -19.00 0.08 -5.34
N MET A 186 -17.75 0.44 -5.67
CA MET A 186 -16.86 -0.41 -6.45
C MET A 186 -15.95 -1.31 -5.61
N GLY A 187 -15.91 -1.16 -4.27
CA GLY A 187 -15.37 -2.16 -3.32
C GLY A 187 -13.90 -2.60 -3.49
N PHE A 188 -13.18 -2.08 -4.49
CA PHE A 188 -11.87 -2.56 -4.89
C PHE A 188 -10.92 -1.37 -5.07
N ASP A 189 -10.30 -0.97 -3.97
CA ASP A 189 -9.15 -0.07 -3.98
C ASP A 189 -7.88 -0.93 -4.06
N ALA A 190 -7.33 -1.04 -5.26
CA ALA A 190 -6.15 -1.86 -5.51
C ALA A 190 -5.03 -1.45 -4.54
N TYR A 191 -4.54 -2.42 -3.77
CA TYR A 191 -3.25 -2.33 -3.07
C TYR A 191 -3.15 -1.20 -2.02
N GLY A 192 -4.27 -0.81 -1.41
CA GLY A 192 -4.29 0.11 -0.26
C GLY A 192 -4.02 1.58 -0.60
N VAL A 193 -4.09 1.95 -1.87
CA VAL A 193 -3.93 3.34 -2.34
C VAL A 193 -5.12 3.72 -3.21
N THR A 194 -5.69 4.90 -2.98
CA THR A 194 -6.72 5.46 -3.87
C THR A 194 -6.07 5.84 -5.20
N ARG A 195 -6.73 5.60 -6.34
CA ARG A 195 -6.20 5.89 -7.70
C ARG A 195 -5.65 7.32 -7.88
N ASP A 196 -6.10 8.27 -7.06
CA ASP A 196 -5.73 9.69 -7.13
C ASP A 196 -4.74 10.15 -6.03
N ALA A 197 -4.10 9.23 -5.31
CA ALA A 197 -3.07 9.58 -4.34
C ALA A 197 -1.82 10.14 -5.04
N ALA A 198 -1.60 11.46 -4.94
CA ALA A 198 -0.39 12.09 -5.47
C ALA A 198 0.85 11.55 -4.73
N ASP A 199 1.90 11.19 -5.48
CA ASP A 199 3.19 10.83 -4.90
C ASP A 199 3.75 12.02 -4.09
N PRO A 200 3.94 11.89 -2.77
CA PRO A 200 4.44 12.97 -1.93
C PRO A 200 5.84 13.43 -2.33
N VAL A 201 6.67 12.54 -2.89
CA VAL A 201 8.02 12.89 -3.36
C VAL A 201 7.92 13.73 -4.63
N ALA A 202 7.15 13.28 -5.62
CA ALA A 202 6.91 14.05 -6.84
C ALA A 202 6.29 15.43 -6.55
N HIS A 203 5.34 15.50 -5.60
CA HIS A 203 4.76 16.77 -5.17
C HIS A 203 5.81 17.72 -4.59
N ALA A 204 6.69 17.22 -3.70
CA ALA A 204 7.76 18.02 -3.13
C ALA A 204 8.75 18.52 -4.20
N VAL A 205 9.10 17.66 -5.17
CA VAL A 205 9.97 18.05 -6.30
C VAL A 205 9.31 19.16 -7.13
N ASN A 206 8.04 19.03 -7.48
CA ASN A 206 7.32 20.07 -8.22
C ASN A 206 7.27 21.40 -7.45
N CYS A 207 7.01 21.37 -6.14
CA CYS A 207 7.06 22.59 -5.33
C CYS A 207 8.45 23.22 -5.28
N MET A 208 9.52 22.42 -5.27
CA MET A 208 10.90 22.94 -5.37
C MET A 208 11.16 23.56 -6.74
N LEU A 209 10.73 22.92 -7.82
CA LEU A 209 10.88 23.43 -9.19
C LEU A 209 10.12 24.76 -9.37
N ASP A 210 8.90 24.86 -8.87
CA ASP A 210 8.12 26.11 -8.88
C ASP A 210 8.85 27.23 -8.12
N HIS A 211 9.40 26.91 -6.95
CA HIS A 211 10.15 27.88 -6.14
C HIS A 211 11.44 28.32 -6.84
N ILE A 212 12.19 27.40 -7.47
CA ILE A 212 13.39 27.71 -8.26
C ILE A 212 13.03 28.63 -9.43
N HIS A 213 11.96 28.34 -10.16
CA HIS A 213 11.52 29.18 -11.27
C HIS A 213 11.18 30.61 -10.81
N VAL A 214 10.52 30.76 -9.66
CA VAL A 214 10.23 32.08 -9.07
C VAL A 214 11.51 32.78 -8.59
N MET A 215 12.50 32.03 -8.07
CA MET A 215 13.80 32.59 -7.69
C MET A 215 14.58 33.10 -8.91
N ASP A 216 14.60 32.36 -10.01
CA ASP A 216 15.27 32.77 -11.25
C ASP A 216 14.68 34.07 -11.80
N GLN A 217 13.34 34.17 -11.87
CA GLN A 217 12.67 35.40 -12.29
C GLN A 217 13.00 36.60 -11.40
N ARG A 218 13.14 36.40 -10.08
CA ARG A 218 13.51 37.48 -9.14
C ARG A 218 14.96 37.89 -9.32
N MET A 219 15.85 36.92 -9.52
CA MET A 219 17.27 37.16 -9.76
C MET A 219 17.48 37.93 -11.07
N GLU A 220 16.75 37.57 -12.13
CA GLU A 220 16.81 38.26 -13.42
C GLU A 220 16.35 39.72 -13.30
N LYS A 221 15.24 40.00 -12.60
CA LYS A 221 14.78 41.37 -12.31
C LYS A 221 15.78 42.17 -11.46
N MET A 222 16.45 41.51 -10.52
CA MET A 222 17.50 42.12 -9.70
C MET A 222 18.72 42.48 -10.55
N CYS A 223 19.18 41.57 -11.41
CA CYS A 223 20.27 41.83 -12.36
C CYS A 223 19.92 42.97 -13.33
N GLN A 224 18.68 43.05 -13.83
CA GLN A 224 18.22 44.17 -14.66
C GLN A 224 18.29 45.51 -13.88
N SER A 225 17.87 45.51 -12.62
CA SER A 225 17.92 46.71 -11.76
C SER A 225 19.36 47.12 -11.42
N MET A 226 20.27 46.16 -11.21
CA MET A 226 21.70 46.43 -10.99
C MET A 226 22.39 46.96 -12.25
N LYS A 227 22.05 46.42 -13.43
CA LYS A 227 22.50 46.96 -14.72
C LYS A 227 22.04 48.41 -14.93
N ALA A 228 20.82 48.75 -14.53
CA ALA A 228 20.31 50.13 -14.59
C ALA A 228 21.07 51.10 -13.67
N LEU A 229 21.72 50.60 -12.61
CA LEU A 229 22.60 51.36 -11.71
C LEU A 229 24.07 51.35 -12.16
N GLY A 230 24.38 50.78 -13.33
CA GLY A 230 25.74 50.74 -13.90
C GLY A 230 26.66 49.68 -13.30
N MET A 231 26.13 48.70 -12.55
CA MET A 231 26.91 47.56 -12.05
C MET A 231 26.79 46.38 -13.02
N GLU A 232 27.92 45.92 -13.55
CA GLU A 232 28.00 44.66 -14.29
C GLU A 232 28.17 43.48 -13.32
N SER A 233 27.31 42.48 -13.44
CA SER A 233 27.50 41.19 -12.77
C SER A 233 27.21 40.07 -13.76
N GLN A 234 28.18 39.16 -13.93
CA GLN A 234 28.07 37.99 -14.79
C GLN A 234 27.87 36.77 -13.89
N PHE A 235 26.65 36.24 -13.84
CA PHE A 235 26.35 34.98 -13.19
C PHE A 235 26.08 33.95 -14.27
N ASP A 236 26.99 32.99 -14.42
CA ASP A 236 26.84 31.89 -15.36
C ASP A 236 26.20 30.72 -14.60
N LEU A 237 24.92 30.47 -14.87
CA LEU A 237 24.20 29.31 -14.34
C LEU A 237 24.34 28.16 -15.34
N PRO A 238 24.84 26.98 -14.93
CA PRO A 238 24.88 25.81 -15.81
C PRO A 238 23.45 25.38 -16.19
N SER A 239 23.26 24.91 -17.43
CA SER A 239 21.93 24.49 -17.92
C SER A 239 21.43 23.22 -17.22
N LEU A 240 20.12 23.15 -17.01
CA LEU A 240 19.43 22.04 -16.32
C LEU A 240 19.05 20.88 -17.26
N ASP A 241 19.63 20.81 -18.46
CA ASP A 241 19.17 19.97 -19.59
C ASP A 241 19.20 18.43 -19.35
N GLN A 242 19.50 17.95 -18.15
CA GLN A 242 19.63 16.52 -17.83
C GLN A 242 18.90 16.05 -16.57
N CYS A 243 18.06 16.88 -15.94
CA CYS A 243 17.33 16.50 -14.72
C CYS A 243 15.82 16.45 -14.95
N GLU A 244 15.37 15.67 -15.93
CA GLU A 244 13.95 15.28 -16.01
C GLU A 244 13.75 13.94 -15.28
N ILE A 245 12.91 13.93 -14.25
CA ILE A 245 12.37 12.70 -13.69
C ILE A 245 11.27 12.25 -14.66
N ILE A 246 11.62 11.37 -15.59
CA ILE A 246 10.67 10.79 -16.53
C ILE A 246 9.79 9.80 -15.76
N SER A 247 8.46 9.95 -15.84
CA SER A 247 7.53 8.98 -15.27
C SER A 247 7.69 7.64 -15.97
N THR A 248 7.58 6.53 -15.24
CA THR A 248 7.66 5.18 -15.82
C THR A 248 6.63 4.96 -16.93
N ALA A 249 5.49 5.66 -16.88
CA ALA A 249 4.49 5.65 -17.96
C ALA A 249 5.01 6.31 -19.25
N ASP A 250 5.70 7.44 -19.13
CA ASP A 250 6.27 8.18 -20.26
C ASP A 250 7.48 7.43 -20.87
N GLU A 251 8.22 6.69 -20.04
CA GLU A 251 9.32 5.83 -20.49
C GLU A 251 8.80 4.60 -21.27
N LEU A 252 7.67 4.03 -20.85
CA LEU A 252 7.01 2.93 -21.56
C LEU A 252 6.43 3.38 -22.91
N GLU A 253 5.83 4.56 -23.00
CA GLU A 253 5.37 5.12 -24.29
C GLU A 253 6.53 5.39 -25.26
N ARG A 254 7.70 5.80 -24.75
CA ARG A 254 8.92 5.95 -25.56
C ARG A 254 9.46 4.60 -26.07
N LEU A 255 9.38 3.54 -25.26
CA LEU A 255 9.83 2.21 -25.66
C LEU A 255 8.88 1.54 -26.67
N ASP A 256 7.58 1.77 -26.55
CA ASP A 256 6.59 1.27 -27.53
C ASP A 256 6.62 2.06 -28.86
N GLY A 257 7.05 3.33 -28.83
CA GLY A 257 7.23 4.17 -30.02
C GLY A 257 8.45 3.81 -30.88
N ASP A 258 9.43 3.09 -30.33
CA ASP A 258 10.70 2.73 -31.00
C ASP A 258 10.74 1.26 -31.49
N ALA A 259 9.60 0.57 -31.48
CA ALA A 259 9.49 -0.74 -32.10
C ALA A 259 9.75 -0.60 -33.62
N PRO A 260 10.79 -1.25 -34.19
CA PRO A 260 11.06 -1.12 -35.62
C PRO A 260 9.87 -1.68 -36.39
N VAL A 261 9.26 -0.82 -37.22
CA VAL A 261 8.27 -1.21 -38.21
C VAL A 261 8.86 -2.36 -39.01
N ALA A 262 8.35 -3.58 -38.77
CA ALA A 262 8.73 -4.75 -39.52
C ALA A 262 8.42 -4.47 -41.00
N ASN A 263 9.47 -4.35 -41.81
CA ASN A 263 9.39 -4.25 -43.25
C ASN A 263 8.47 -5.37 -43.78
N SER A 264 7.31 -4.98 -44.31
CA SER A 264 6.45 -5.88 -45.07
C SER A 264 7.25 -6.45 -46.26
N PRO A 265 7.23 -7.77 -46.51
CA PRO A 265 7.94 -8.33 -47.65
C PRO A 265 7.30 -7.85 -48.95
N SER A 266 8.14 -7.34 -49.85
CA SER A 266 7.79 -6.99 -51.22
C SER A 266 7.13 -8.18 -51.92
N LYS A 267 5.95 -7.95 -52.49
CA LYS A 267 5.31 -8.89 -53.41
C LYS A 267 6.22 -9.03 -54.64
N SER A 268 6.87 -10.18 -54.75
CA SER A 268 7.44 -10.68 -56.00
C SER A 268 6.32 -10.87 -57.02
N THR A 269 6.33 -10.07 -58.07
CA THR A 269 5.63 -10.36 -59.32
C THR A 269 6.21 -11.63 -59.91
N VAL A 270 5.41 -12.69 -59.93
CA VAL A 270 5.65 -13.89 -60.73
C VAL A 270 5.05 -13.61 -62.11
N ASP A 271 5.91 -13.30 -63.08
CA ASP A 271 5.58 -13.40 -64.49
C ASP A 271 5.49 -14.89 -64.85
N ASN A 272 4.36 -15.31 -65.40
CA ASN A 272 4.21 -16.54 -66.17
C ASN A 272 3.14 -16.33 -67.24
N ASN A 273 3.57 -16.54 -68.48
CA ASN A 273 2.91 -16.41 -69.80
C ASN A 273 2.79 -15.01 -70.39
#